data_AF-A0A1I5XXP2-F1
#
_entry.id   AF-A0A1I5XXP2-F1
#
_cell.length_a   1.000
_cell.length_b   1.000
_cell.length_c   1.000
_cell.angle_alpha   90.00
_cell.angle_beta   90.00
_cell.angle_gamma   90.00
#
_symmetry.space_group_name_H-M   'P 1'
#
loop_
_entity.id
_entity.type
_entity.pdbx_description
1 polymer ?
#
loop_
_entity_poly.entity_id
_entity_poly.type
_entity_poly.pdbx_seq_one_letter_code
_entity_poly.pdbx_strand_id
1 'polypeptide(L)' 'MTFLAALRHDRIDAPWFIEGPIDGVSFRTYVEKVFLPVLLAISSSWTTSVVTGASSSPAHSFGRR' A
#
# COMPACT_ATOMS: atom_id res chain seq x y z
N MET A 1 24.86 -11.56 -0.74
CA MET A 1 23.84 -10.87 0.05
C MET A 1 23.20 -9.80 -0.82
N THR A 2 21.88 -9.86 -1.02
CA THR A 2 21.13 -8.91 -1.85
C THR A 2 19.97 -8.32 -1.05
N PHE A 3 19.85 -7.00 -1.09
CA PHE A 3 18.70 -6.28 -0.56
C PHE A 3 17.77 -5.87 -1.71
N LEU A 4 16.48 -6.10 -1.53
CA LEU A 4 15.43 -5.73 -2.47
C LEU A 4 14.32 -4.99 -1.73
N ALA A 5 13.81 -3.92 -2.31
CA ALA A 5 12.66 -3.19 -1.78
C ALA A 5 11.91 -2.48 -2.91
N ALA A 6 10.64 -2.18 -2.68
CA ALA A 6 9.83 -1.40 -3.59
C ALA A 6 10.04 0.09 -3.32
N LEU A 7 10.51 0.82 -4.33
CA LEU A 7 10.63 2.27 -4.25
C LEU A 7 9.32 2.92 -4.68
N ARG A 8 8.80 3.81 -3.84
CA ARG A 8 7.72 4.73 -4.15
C ARG A 8 8.25 6.15 -4.10
N HIS A 9 7.48 7.07 -4.67
CA HIS A 9 7.83 8.49 -4.73
C HIS A 9 8.13 9.09 -3.33
N ASP A 10 7.44 8.62 -2.29
CA ASP A 10 7.48 9.16 -0.94
C ASP A 10 8.26 8.29 0.07
N ARG A 11 8.49 6.99 -0.24
CA ARG A 11 9.05 6.03 0.72
C ARG A 11 9.56 4.74 0.08
N ILE A 12 10.26 3.95 0.88
CA ILE A 12 10.59 2.55 0.58
C ILE A 12 9.54 1.65 1.25
N ASP A 13 9.02 0.68 0.50
CA ASP A 13 8.05 -0.33 0.95
C ASP A 13 8.58 -1.74 0.69
N ALA A 14 7.99 -2.75 1.33
CA ALA A 14 8.25 -4.18 1.09
C ALA A 14 9.76 -4.57 1.12
N PRO A 15 10.52 -4.30 2.21
CA PRO A 15 11.93 -4.70 2.26
C PRO A 15 12.10 -6.22 2.35
N TRP A 16 13.07 -6.76 1.60
CA TRP A 16 13.43 -8.18 1.63
C TRP A 16 14.94 -8.39 1.46
N PHE A 17 15.48 -9.39 2.18
CA PHE A 17 16.89 -9.76 2.18
C PHE A 17 17.06 -11.19 1.68
N ILE A 18 18.04 -11.40 0.81
CA ILE A 18 18.35 -12.69 0.22
C ILE A 18 19.84 -12.99 0.39
N GLU A 19 20.13 -14.20 0.85
CA GLU A 19 21.48 -14.73 0.89
C GLU A 19 21.89 -15.25 -0.49
N GLY A 20 22.50 -14.36 -1.29
CA GLY A 20 22.99 -14.70 -2.62
C GLY A 20 22.57 -13.68 -3.68
N PRO A 21 22.88 -13.92 -4.97
CA PRO A 21 22.36 -13.12 -6.07
C PRO A 21 20.85 -13.35 -6.26
N ILE A 22 20.15 -12.33 -6.73
CA ILE A 22 18.75 -12.43 -7.14
C ILE A 22 18.64 -13.29 -8.41
N ASP A 23 17.57 -14.08 -8.52
CA ASP A 23 17.19 -14.80 -9.73
C ASP A 23 15.71 -14.55 -10.09
N GLY A 24 15.23 -15.11 -11.20
CA GLY A 24 13.86 -14.90 -11.65
C GLY A 24 12.80 -15.50 -10.71
N VAL A 25 13.11 -16.62 -10.04
CA VAL A 25 12.17 -17.33 -9.15
C VAL A 25 12.01 -16.58 -7.83
N SER A 26 13.13 -16.15 -7.24
CA SER A 26 13.16 -15.32 -6.04
C SER A 26 12.53 -13.96 -6.29
N PHE A 27 12.80 -13.31 -7.42
CA PHE A 27 12.14 -12.06 -7.78
C PHE A 27 10.62 -12.22 -7.93
N ARG A 28 10.16 -13.29 -8.60
CA ARG A 28 8.73 -13.57 -8.71
C ARG A 28 8.10 -13.82 -7.33
N THR A 29 8.79 -14.57 -6.48
CA THR A 29 8.36 -14.83 -5.10
C THR A 29 8.23 -13.53 -4.31
N TYR A 30 9.20 -12.61 -4.44
CA TYR A 30 9.13 -11.28 -3.85
C TYR A 30 7.89 -10.52 -4.30
N VAL A 31 7.62 -10.49 -5.60
CA VAL A 31 6.44 -9.80 -6.15
C VAL A 31 5.16 -10.39 -5.58
N GLU A 32 4.98 -11.70 -5.68
CA GLU A 32 3.73 -12.37 -5.32
C GLU A 32 3.48 -12.41 -3.81
N LYS A 33 4.52 -12.60 -3.00
CA LYS A 33 4.39 -12.87 -1.56
C LYS A 33 4.67 -11.67 -0.67
N VAL A 34 5.47 -10.72 -1.13
CA VAL A 34 5.90 -9.58 -0.31
C VAL A 34 5.33 -8.27 -0.87
N PHE A 35 5.48 -8.02 -2.16
CA PHE A 35 5.11 -6.72 -2.73
C PHE A 35 3.61 -6.55 -2.97
N LEU A 36 2.94 -7.54 -3.59
CA LEU A 36 1.49 -7.46 -3.87
C LEU A 36 0.63 -7.24 -2.61
N PRO A 37 0.86 -7.93 -1.48
CA PRO A 37 0.11 -7.66 -0.24
C PRO A 37 0.24 -6.22 0.25
N VAL A 38 1.45 -5.63 0.12
CA VAL A 38 1.70 -4.23 0.52
C VAL A 38 0.92 -3.26 -0.36
N LEU A 39 0.83 -3.51 -1.67
CA LEU A 39 0.03 -2.69 -2.59
C LEU A 39 -1.48 -2.77 -2.33
N LEU A 40 -1.98 -3.94 -1.93
CA LEU A 40 -3.41 -4.11 -1.62
C LEU A 40 -3.78 -3.45 -0.28
N ALA A 41 -2.93 -3.60 0.75
CA ALA A 41 -3.18 -3.03 2.07
C ALA A 41 -3.33 -1.49 2.03
N ILE A 42 -2.49 -0.82 1.24
CA ILE A 42 -2.58 0.64 1.08
C ILE A 42 -3.80 1.09 0.26
N SER A 43 -4.28 0.24 -0.65
CA SER A 43 -5.47 0.56 -1.46
C SER A 43 -6.75 0.42 -0.63
N SER A 44 -6.80 -0.50 0.33
CA SER A 44 -7.95 -0.61 1.22
C SER A 44 -8.03 0.55 2.22
N SER A 45 -6.90 1.18 2.54
CA SER A 45 -6.85 2.29 3.50
C SER A 45 -7.64 3.52 3.06
N TRP A 46 -7.68 3.86 1.77
CA TRP A 46 -8.46 5.00 1.29
C TRP A 46 -9.94 4.62 1.07
N THR A 47 -10.23 3.36 0.78
CA THR A 47 -11.61 2.86 0.62
C THR A 47 -12.34 2.75 1.96
N THR A 48 -11.65 2.49 3.07
CA THR A 48 -12.25 2.50 4.41
C THR A 48 -12.88 3.85 4.76
N SER A 49 -12.25 4.96 4.39
CA SER A 49 -12.84 6.29 4.63
C SER A 49 -14.08 6.56 3.78
N VAL A 50 -14.21 5.94 2.60
CA VAL A 50 -15.38 6.11 1.72
C VAL A 50 -16.55 5.23 2.13
N VAL A 51 -16.28 4.05 2.70
CA VAL A 51 -17.33 3.10 3.13
C VAL A 51 -17.85 3.38 4.55
N THR A 52 -17.07 4.02 5.42
CA THR A 52 -17.56 4.56 6.70
C THR A 52 -18.17 5.94 6.50
N GLY A 53 -19.08 6.06 5.54
CA GLY A 53 -20.15 7.05 5.57
C GLY A 53 -21.14 6.69 6.68
N ALA A 54 -20.69 6.71 7.94
CA ALA A 54 -21.60 6.76 9.07
C ALA A 54 -22.36 8.08 8.95
N SER A 55 -23.62 7.98 8.55
CA SER A 55 -24.60 9.06 8.57
C SER A 55 -24.69 9.61 9.99
N SER A 56 -23.87 10.59 10.32
CA SER A 56 -24.17 11.55 11.36
C SER A 56 -24.11 12.92 10.70
N SER A 57 -25.28 13.31 10.20
CA SER A 57 -25.57 14.70 9.88
C SER A 57 -25.44 15.52 11.17
N PRO A 58 -24.72 16.65 11.13
CA PRO A 58 -25.27 17.83 11.74
C PRO A 58 -25.40 18.93 10.69
N ALA A 59 -26.60 19.49 10.67
CA ALA A 59 -26.96 20.70 9.97
C ALA A 59 -25.91 21.79 10.22
N HIS A 60 -25.28 22.29 9.16
CA HIS A 60 -24.85 23.68 9.08
C HIS A 60 -24.94 24.11 7.61
N SER A 61 -26.08 24.70 7.29
CA SER A 61 -26.32 25.51 6.10
C SER A 61 -25.31 26.66 6.07
N PHE A 62 -24.18 26.45 5.38
CA PHE A 62 -23.26 27.53 5.04
C PHE A 62 -23.67 28.11 3.69
N GLY A 63 -24.35 29.26 3.74
CA GLY A 63 -24.86 29.97 2.59
C GLY A 63 -23.75 30.40 1.62
N ARG A 64 -23.98 30.13 0.33
CA ARG A 64 -23.38 30.88 -0.77
C ARG A 64 -24.48 31.63 -1.51
N ARG A 65 -24.88 32.76 -0.97
CA ARG A 65 -25.15 34.05 -1.66
C ARG A 65 -25.78 35.03 -0.69
#